data_AF-A0A194PJ40-F1
#
_entry.id   AF-A0A194PJ40-F1
#
_cell.length_a   1.000
_cell.length_b   1.000
_cell.length_c   1.000
_cell.angle_alpha   90.00
_cell.angle_beta   90.00
_cell.angle_gamma   90.00
#
_symmetry.space_group_name_H-M   'P 1'
#
loop_
_entity.id
_entity.type
_entity.pdbx_description
1 polymer ?
#
loop_
_entity_poly.entity_id
_entity_poly.type
_entity_poly.pdbx_seq_one_letter_code
_entity_poly.pdbx_strand_id
1 'polypeptide(L)'
;MIIFLSELQKEHLDVLHKQSLQVLVDFCKLTIDYLNNGINSEKYTIAAEKLGISVAYIQNLIQALAYLILEGCKHNLSETDFKSSLALAGFSNEHQQVLLKLYITKKDELSSALNILQQKDPSYQDLTWRFEIQMASRRCNNMIKPMITLNLVVTIPKNFGQTIDYKYKDDVKNLTSVHINSSIQNAKTASQCQRMINHFLLQCDLPNLIHLTNKLEQALKESKSQHVRKVQRAL
;
A
#
# COMPACT_ATOMS: atom_id res chain seq x y z
N MET A 1 -10.04 15.31 8.56
CA MET A 1 -10.81 14.10 8.98
C MET A 1 -10.33 13.73 10.38
N ILE A 2 -11.22 13.36 11.31
CA ILE A 2 -10.86 13.12 12.73
C ILE A 2 -10.70 11.61 12.95
N ILE A 3 -9.68 11.21 13.71
CA ILE A 3 -9.48 9.80 14.10
C ILE A 3 -10.54 9.43 15.15
N PHE A 4 -11.39 8.45 14.86
CA PHE A 4 -12.26 7.83 15.87
C PHE A 4 -11.52 6.69 16.56
N LEU A 5 -10.93 6.97 17.72
CA LEU A 5 -10.40 5.93 18.61
C LEU A 5 -11.56 5.21 19.31
N SER A 6 -11.54 3.88 19.32
CA SER A 6 -12.52 3.07 20.06
C SER A 6 -12.44 3.35 21.57
N GLU A 7 -13.54 3.17 22.29
CA GLU A 7 -13.59 3.41 23.75
C GLU A 7 -12.54 2.59 24.51
N LEU A 8 -12.29 1.35 24.09
CA LEU A 8 -11.24 0.49 24.67
C LEU A 8 -9.82 1.06 24.47
N GLN A 9 -9.55 1.68 23.32
CA GLN A 9 -8.26 2.31 23.05
C GLN A 9 -8.07 3.57 23.89
N LYS A 10 -9.14 4.34 24.14
CA LYS A 10 -9.09 5.49 25.04
C LYS A 10 -8.79 5.06 26.48
N GLU A 11 -9.42 3.99 26.97
CA GLU A 11 -9.14 3.41 28.29
C GLU A 11 -7.68 2.95 28.45
N HIS A 12 -7.08 2.37 27.40
CA HIS A 12 -5.67 1.98 27.44
C HIS A 12 -4.72 3.18 27.32
N LEU A 13 -5.12 4.24 26.63
CA LEU A 13 -4.35 5.48 26.49
C LEU A 13 -4.46 6.40 27.72
N ASP A 14 -5.47 6.23 28.58
CA ASP A 14 -5.61 6.95 29.86
C ASP A 14 -4.41 6.77 30.80
N VAL A 15 -3.69 5.64 30.69
CA VAL A 15 -2.46 5.41 31.46
C VAL A 15 -1.30 6.31 31.01
N LEU A 16 -1.26 6.73 29.74
CA LEU A 16 -0.27 7.67 29.24
C LEU A 16 -0.49 9.09 29.76
N HIS A 17 -1.71 9.43 30.18
CA HIS A 17 -2.02 10.74 30.77
C HIS A 17 -1.39 10.94 32.14
N LYS A 18 -1.02 9.84 32.84
CA LYS A 18 -0.42 9.87 34.18
C LYS A 18 1.09 9.67 34.18
N GLN A 19 1.71 9.41 33.03
CA GLN A 19 3.12 9.06 32.93
C GLN A 19 4.00 10.18 32.36
N SER A 20 5.28 10.13 32.71
CA SER A 20 6.25 11.15 32.30
C SER A 20 6.57 11.06 30.81
N LEU A 21 7.01 12.19 30.24
CA LEU A 21 7.43 12.32 28.85
C LEU A 21 8.48 11.29 28.40
N GLN A 22 9.36 10.87 29.31
CA GLN A 22 10.41 9.88 28.99
C GLN A 22 9.82 8.49 28.75
N VAL A 23 8.82 8.10 29.54
CA VAL A 23 8.18 6.80 29.39
C VAL A 23 7.36 6.75 28.10
N LEU A 24 6.72 7.86 27.71
CA LEU A 24 6.05 7.98 26.41
C LEU A 24 7.05 7.76 25.26
N VAL A 25 8.22 8.40 25.30
CA VAL A 25 9.25 8.24 24.25
C VAL A 25 9.70 6.78 24.15
N ASP A 26 9.87 6.09 25.27
CA ASP A 26 10.26 4.68 25.28
C ASP A 26 9.15 3.77 24.74
N PHE A 27 7.87 4.02 25.08
CA PHE A 27 6.75 3.31 24.47
C PHE A 27 6.66 3.54 22.96
N CYS A 28 7.01 4.74 22.51
CA CYS A 28 7.00 5.05 21.10
C CYS A 28 8.13 4.33 20.34
N LYS A 29 9.32 4.18 20.95
CA LYS A 29 10.38 3.33 20.42
C LYS A 29 9.95 1.86 20.39
N LEU A 30 9.29 1.37 21.45
CA LEU A 30 8.73 0.02 21.48
C LEU A 30 7.64 -0.18 20.42
N THR A 31 6.86 0.86 20.12
CA THR A 31 5.86 0.83 19.05
C THR A 31 6.52 0.75 17.68
N ILE A 32 7.61 1.48 17.45
CA ILE A 32 8.42 1.37 16.24
C ILE A 32 9.03 -0.04 16.12
N ASP A 33 9.59 -0.56 17.20
CA ASP A 33 10.13 -1.93 17.24
C ASP A 33 9.06 -2.97 16.94
N TYR A 34 7.84 -2.77 17.47
CA TYR A 34 6.69 -3.63 17.20
C TYR A 34 6.28 -3.58 15.72
N LEU A 35 6.24 -2.40 15.11
CA LEU A 35 5.91 -2.23 13.69
C LEU A 35 6.95 -2.92 12.78
N ASN A 36 8.23 -2.90 13.17
CA ASN A 36 9.32 -3.44 12.35
C ASN A 36 9.58 -4.94 12.58
N ASN A 37 9.55 -5.41 13.83
CA ASN A 37 10.02 -6.74 14.22
C ASN A 37 8.91 -7.63 14.84
N GLY A 38 7.69 -7.11 15.00
CA GLY A 38 6.59 -7.82 15.65
C GLY A 38 6.68 -7.86 17.18
N ILE A 39 5.92 -8.77 17.80
CA ILE A 39 5.88 -8.93 19.27
C ILE A 39 7.26 -9.34 19.79
N ASN A 40 7.82 -8.50 20.67
CA ASN A 40 9.03 -8.82 21.42
C ASN A 40 8.69 -8.96 22.91
N SER A 41 8.46 -10.20 23.34
CA SER A 41 8.05 -10.52 24.72
C SER A 41 9.05 -10.07 25.78
N GLU A 42 10.36 -10.09 25.49
CA GLU A 42 11.41 -9.71 26.45
C GLU A 42 11.42 -8.21 26.73
N LYS A 43 11.21 -7.38 25.70
CA LYS A 43 11.09 -5.93 25.88
C LYS A 43 9.84 -5.55 26.66
N TYR A 44 8.76 -6.33 26.53
CA TYR A 44 7.51 -6.09 27.25
C TYR A 44 7.58 -6.52 28.71
N THR A 45 8.31 -7.59 29.05
CA THR A 45 8.54 -7.98 30.46
C THR A 45 9.39 -6.94 31.17
N ILE A 46 10.45 -6.42 30.55
CA ILE A 46 11.29 -5.34 31.11
C ILE A 46 10.47 -4.05 31.31
N ALA A 47 9.59 -3.71 30.37
CA ALA A 47 8.71 -2.55 30.51
C ALA A 47 7.64 -2.76 31.61
N ALA A 48 7.11 -3.98 31.75
CA ALA A 48 6.17 -4.35 32.80
C ALA A 48 6.78 -4.23 34.19
N GLU A 49 8.00 -4.72 34.38
CA GLU A 49 8.74 -4.63 35.64
C GLU A 49 9.04 -3.17 36.04
N LYS A 50 9.41 -2.32 35.07
CA LYS A 50 9.73 -0.91 35.33
C LYS A 50 8.52 -0.06 35.74
N LEU A 51 7.32 -0.46 35.33
CA LEU A 51 6.09 0.31 35.53
C LEU A 51 5.14 -0.32 36.53
N GLY A 52 5.38 -1.58 36.94
CA GLY A 52 4.51 -2.33 37.83
C GLY A 52 3.15 -2.68 37.20
N ILE A 53 3.09 -2.78 35.86
CA ILE A 53 1.84 -3.01 35.10
C ILE A 53 1.89 -4.40 34.46
N SER A 54 0.74 -5.05 34.30
CA SER A 54 0.64 -6.34 33.60
C SER A 54 1.15 -6.29 32.16
N VAL A 55 1.91 -7.31 31.76
CA VAL A 55 2.49 -7.46 30.41
C VAL A 55 1.42 -7.38 29.32
N ALA A 56 0.23 -7.96 29.56
CA ALA A 56 -0.89 -7.94 28.62
C ALA A 56 -1.43 -6.52 28.39
N TYR A 57 -1.44 -5.70 29.44
CA TYR A 57 -1.91 -4.32 29.35
C TYR A 57 -0.94 -3.44 28.56
N ILE A 58 0.38 -3.68 28.71
CA ILE A 58 1.41 -3.02 27.91
C ILE A 58 1.32 -3.40 26.43
N GLN A 59 1.05 -4.67 26.13
CA GLN A 59 0.84 -5.12 24.74
C GLN A 59 -0.36 -4.41 24.11
N ASN A 60 -1.49 -4.34 24.83
CA ASN A 60 -2.69 -3.65 24.36
C ASN A 60 -2.44 -2.15 24.17
N LEU A 61 -1.65 -1.52 25.05
CA LEU A 61 -1.27 -0.12 24.94
C LEU A 61 -0.41 0.14 23.71
N ILE A 62 0.62 -0.68 23.46
CA ILE A 62 1.48 -0.57 22.27
C ILE A 62 0.66 -0.81 21.00
N GLN A 63 -0.27 -1.77 21.02
CA GLN A 63 -1.14 -2.06 19.89
C GLN A 63 -2.14 -0.92 19.61
N ALA A 64 -2.67 -0.27 20.65
CA ALA A 64 -3.49 0.93 20.51
C ALA A 64 -2.70 2.10 19.92
N LEU A 65 -1.45 2.29 20.36
CA LEU A 65 -0.54 3.33 19.87
C LEU A 65 -0.13 3.07 18.41
N ALA A 66 0.17 1.82 18.06
CA ALA A 66 0.43 1.39 16.68
C ALA A 66 -0.80 1.62 15.79
N TYR A 67 -2.00 1.27 16.27
CA TYR A 67 -3.25 1.49 15.55
C TYR A 67 -3.53 2.97 15.32
N LEU A 68 -3.28 3.83 16.31
CA LEU A 68 -3.43 5.28 16.19
C LEU A 68 -2.52 5.85 15.09
N ILE A 69 -1.26 5.42 15.04
CA ILE A 69 -0.31 5.83 13.98
C ILE A 69 -0.77 5.29 12.62
N LEU A 70 -1.23 4.04 12.56
CA LEU A 70 -1.70 3.39 11.34
C LEU A 70 -2.95 4.06 10.76
N GLU A 71 -3.94 4.34 11.60
CA GLU A 71 -5.18 5.01 11.18
C GLU A 71 -4.89 6.46 10.77
N GLY A 72 -3.93 7.14 11.43
CA GLY A 72 -3.41 8.43 10.99
C GLY A 72 -2.75 8.37 9.60
N CYS A 73 -1.94 7.35 9.34
CA CYS A 73 -1.28 7.14 8.05
C CYS A 73 -2.29 6.79 6.94
N LYS A 74 -3.29 5.96 7.25
CA LYS A 74 -4.35 5.55 6.32
C LYS A 74 -5.20 6.72 5.82
N HIS A 75 -5.48 7.70 6.69
CA HIS A 75 -6.24 8.91 6.30
C HIS A 75 -5.34 10.04 5.82
N ASN A 76 -4.04 9.79 5.65
CA ASN A 76 -3.03 10.77 5.22
C ASN A 76 -3.18 12.13 5.94
N LEU A 77 -3.37 12.09 7.27
CA LEU A 77 -3.74 13.28 8.02
C LEU A 77 -2.65 14.36 7.94
N SER A 78 -3.11 15.60 7.83
CA SER A 78 -2.26 16.78 8.01
C SER A 78 -1.80 16.88 9.46
N GLU A 79 -0.65 17.53 9.69
CA GLU A 79 -0.10 17.71 11.03
C GLU A 79 -1.07 18.42 11.97
N THR A 80 -1.83 19.38 11.45
CA THR A 80 -2.84 20.13 12.21
C THR A 80 -4.03 19.25 12.57
N ASP A 81 -4.53 18.45 11.63
CA ASP A 81 -5.66 17.55 11.87
C ASP A 81 -5.29 16.42 12.84
N PHE A 82 -4.04 15.96 12.79
CA PHE A 82 -3.52 14.98 13.73
C PHE A 82 -3.42 15.56 15.15
N LYS A 83 -2.89 16.79 15.31
CA LYS A 83 -2.90 17.49 16.61
C LYS A 83 -4.30 17.69 17.15
N SER A 84 -5.24 18.14 16.31
CA SER A 84 -6.65 18.31 16.72
C SER A 84 -7.30 16.99 17.12
N SER A 85 -6.98 15.89 16.43
CA SER A 85 -7.47 14.54 16.78
C SER A 85 -6.89 14.06 18.11
N LEU A 86 -5.62 14.36 18.40
CA LEU A 86 -5.00 14.07 19.69
C LEU A 86 -5.56 14.94 20.82
N ALA A 87 -5.88 16.21 20.55
CA ALA A 87 -6.51 17.09 21.52
C ALA A 87 -7.91 16.59 21.92
N LEU A 88 -8.69 16.08 20.95
CA LEU A 88 -9.98 15.42 21.20
C LEU A 88 -9.84 14.13 22.01
N ALA A 89 -8.68 13.47 21.96
CA ALA A 89 -8.38 12.28 22.73
C ALA A 89 -7.86 12.57 24.15
N GLY A 90 -7.71 13.85 24.54
CA GLY A 90 -7.34 14.24 25.92
C GLY A 90 -5.85 14.44 26.19
N PHE A 91 -4.96 14.27 25.19
CA PHE A 91 -3.51 14.37 25.39
C PHE A 91 -3.04 15.80 25.68
N SER A 92 -2.14 15.96 26.66
CA SER A 92 -1.42 17.21 26.92
C SER A 92 -0.59 17.65 25.70
N ASN A 93 -0.37 18.97 25.56
CA ASN A 93 0.37 19.57 24.44
C ASN A 93 1.79 18.98 24.28
N GLU A 94 2.44 18.62 25.38
CA GLU A 94 3.78 18.02 25.36
C GLU A 94 3.76 16.58 24.78
N HIS A 95 2.75 15.78 25.14
CA HIS A 95 2.54 14.45 24.58
C HIS A 95 2.16 14.50 23.09
N GLN A 96 1.38 15.50 22.68
CA GLN A 96 1.02 15.72 21.27
C GLN A 96 2.26 15.96 20.41
N GLN A 97 3.23 16.74 20.89
CA GLN A 97 4.46 17.00 20.16
C GLN A 97 5.32 15.75 19.96
N VAL A 98 5.40 14.88 20.98
CA VAL A 98 6.14 13.61 20.88
C VAL A 98 5.48 12.69 19.86
N LEU A 99 4.16 12.48 19.95
CA LEU A 99 3.40 11.63 19.03
C LEU A 99 3.45 12.14 17.58
N LEU A 100 3.41 13.46 17.40
CA LEU A 100 3.52 14.05 16.07
C LEU A 100 4.91 13.85 15.45
N LYS A 101 5.99 13.96 16.23
CA LYS A 101 7.35 13.65 15.74
C LYS A 101 7.43 12.21 15.24
N LEU A 102 6.86 11.26 15.98
CA LEU A 102 6.84 9.84 15.60
C LEU A 102 6.00 9.58 14.36
N TYR A 103 4.82 10.22 14.29
CA TYR A 103 3.96 10.15 13.13
C TYR A 103 4.73 10.61 11.88
N ILE A 104 5.39 11.77 11.92
CA ILE A 104 6.18 12.28 10.79
C ILE A 104 7.30 11.30 10.41
N THR A 105 8.06 10.79 11.38
CA THR A 105 9.16 9.85 11.10
C THR A 105 8.69 8.56 10.44
N LYS A 106 7.51 8.05 10.80
CA LYS A 106 6.99 6.77 10.28
C LYS A 106 5.98 6.91 9.15
N LYS A 107 5.48 8.11 8.88
CA LYS A 107 4.46 8.36 7.84
C LYS A 107 4.91 7.88 6.47
N ASP A 108 6.12 8.19 6.04
CA ASP A 108 6.58 7.83 4.69
C ASP A 108 6.73 6.33 4.50
N GLU A 109 7.29 5.63 5.49
CA GLU A 109 7.46 4.17 5.47
C GLU A 109 6.10 3.45 5.54
N LEU A 110 5.24 3.85 6.47
CA LEU A 110 3.93 3.22 6.66
C LEU A 110 2.96 3.55 5.52
N SER A 111 2.97 4.78 4.99
CA SER A 111 2.15 5.12 3.83
C SER A 111 2.59 4.35 2.59
N SER A 112 3.89 4.18 2.37
CA SER A 112 4.41 3.36 1.27
C SER A 112 3.99 1.89 1.44
N ALA A 113 4.13 1.33 2.63
CA ALA A 113 3.70 -0.04 2.93
C ALA A 113 2.17 -0.22 2.83
N LEU A 114 1.39 0.75 3.32
CA LEU A 114 -0.07 0.75 3.21
C LEU A 114 -0.52 0.86 1.76
N ASN A 115 0.08 1.73 0.96
CA ASN A 115 -0.19 1.83 -0.47
C ASN A 115 0.10 0.51 -1.19
N ILE A 116 1.17 -0.17 -0.79
CA ILE A 116 1.53 -1.49 -1.32
C ILE A 116 0.47 -2.54 -0.96
N LEU A 117 -0.03 -2.54 0.27
CA LEU A 117 -1.01 -3.49 0.80
C LEU A 117 -2.44 -3.21 0.33
N GLN A 118 -2.80 -1.94 0.17
CA GLN A 118 -4.14 -1.47 -0.20
C GLN A 118 -4.30 -1.26 -1.70
N GLN A 119 -3.24 -1.44 -2.51
CA GLN A 119 -3.32 -1.34 -3.97
C GLN A 119 -4.41 -2.28 -4.50
N LYS A 120 -5.55 -1.70 -4.88
CA LYS A 120 -6.68 -2.41 -5.49
C LYS A 120 -6.62 -2.42 -7.00
N ASP A 121 -5.67 -1.69 -7.60
CA ASP A 121 -5.53 -1.51 -9.04
C ASP A 121 -4.21 -2.10 -9.57
N PRO A 122 -4.12 -2.44 -10.86
CA PRO A 122 -2.91 -2.97 -11.46
C PRO A 122 -1.88 -1.86 -11.57
N SER A 123 -0.63 -2.16 -11.22
CA SER A 123 0.48 -1.21 -11.37
C SER A 123 1.26 -1.51 -12.63
N TYR A 124 1.49 -0.48 -13.44
CA TYR A 124 2.48 -0.54 -14.51
C TYR A 124 3.87 -0.86 -13.94
N GLN A 125 4.62 -1.75 -14.58
CA GLN A 125 6.03 -1.99 -14.27
C GLN A 125 6.94 -1.59 -15.43
N ASP A 126 6.66 -2.11 -16.63
CA ASP A 126 7.56 -1.98 -17.76
C ASP A 126 6.83 -2.08 -19.10
N LEU A 127 7.46 -1.55 -20.16
CA LEU A 127 7.01 -1.63 -21.54
C LEU A 127 8.23 -1.87 -22.43
N THR A 128 8.31 -3.08 -22.98
CA THR A 128 9.31 -3.41 -23.99
C THR A 128 8.65 -3.43 -25.37
N TRP A 129 9.36 -2.97 -26.39
CA TRP A 129 8.82 -2.86 -27.74
C TRP A 129 9.81 -3.38 -28.78
N ARG A 130 9.27 -3.86 -29.90
CA ARG A 130 10.03 -4.29 -31.07
C ARG A 130 9.36 -3.80 -32.33
N PHE A 131 10.13 -3.13 -33.18
CA PHE A 131 9.72 -2.77 -34.52
C PHE A 131 10.01 -3.91 -35.49
N GLU A 132 9.03 -4.26 -36.30
CA GLU A 132 9.06 -5.37 -37.24
C GLU A 132 8.59 -4.87 -38.61
N ILE A 133 9.16 -5.43 -39.68
CA ILE A 133 8.72 -5.15 -41.04
C ILE A 133 8.42 -6.48 -41.71
N GLN A 134 7.18 -6.67 -42.12
CA GLN A 134 6.83 -7.74 -43.03
C GLN A 134 7.16 -7.28 -44.45
N MET A 135 8.08 -7.97 -45.13
CA MET A 135 8.52 -7.66 -46.51
C MET A 135 7.73 -8.40 -47.60
N ALA A 136 7.05 -9.49 -47.23
CA ALA A 136 6.22 -10.29 -48.12
C ALA A 136 5.14 -11.03 -47.33
N SER A 137 4.06 -11.40 -48.01
CA SER A 137 3.05 -12.35 -47.52
C SER A 137 2.78 -13.42 -48.58
N ARG A 138 2.14 -14.53 -48.18
CA ARG A 138 1.77 -15.61 -49.12
C ARG A 138 0.95 -15.13 -50.33
N ARG A 139 0.24 -14.00 -50.21
CA ARG A 139 -0.59 -13.43 -51.28
C ARG A 139 0.04 -12.23 -51.99
N CYS A 140 1.12 -11.67 -51.45
CA CYS A 140 1.80 -10.50 -52.01
C CYS A 140 3.30 -10.59 -51.74
N ASN A 141 4.12 -10.88 -52.77
CA ASN A 141 5.58 -10.98 -52.64
C ASN A 141 6.28 -9.64 -52.37
N ASN A 142 5.68 -8.52 -52.78
CA ASN A 142 6.26 -7.19 -52.63
C ASN A 142 5.35 -6.35 -51.74
N MET A 143 5.33 -6.63 -50.44
CA MET A 143 4.50 -5.91 -49.48
C MET A 143 5.37 -5.44 -48.31
N ILE A 144 5.51 -4.14 -48.13
CA ILE A 144 6.20 -3.57 -46.97
C ILE A 144 5.13 -3.15 -45.96
N LYS A 145 5.00 -3.92 -44.88
CA LYS A 145 4.07 -3.63 -43.79
C LYS A 145 4.84 -3.47 -42.47
N PRO A 146 5.04 -2.23 -41.99
CA PRO A 146 5.63 -1.99 -40.67
C PRO A 146 4.63 -2.38 -39.58
N MET A 147 5.15 -2.99 -38.50
CA MET A 147 4.38 -3.45 -37.35
C MET A 147 5.19 -3.22 -36.08
N ILE A 148 4.51 -2.95 -34.97
CA ILE A 148 5.15 -2.72 -33.68
C ILE A 148 4.54 -3.68 -32.68
N THR A 149 5.39 -4.52 -32.09
CA THR A 149 5.02 -5.44 -31.02
C THR A 149 5.38 -4.80 -29.69
N LEU A 150 4.43 -4.75 -28.77
CA LEU A 150 4.53 -4.15 -27.45
C LEU A 150 4.29 -5.25 -26.40
N ASN A 151 5.09 -5.26 -25.35
CA ASN A 151 4.98 -6.12 -24.20
C ASN A 151 4.84 -5.25 -22.95
N LEU A 152 3.62 -5.16 -22.46
CA LEU A 152 3.25 -4.38 -21.29
C LEU A 152 3.29 -5.27 -20.04
N VAL A 153 4.19 -4.96 -19.11
CA VAL A 153 4.35 -5.68 -17.85
C VAL A 153 3.58 -4.98 -16.75
N VAL A 154 2.65 -5.70 -16.12
CA VAL A 154 1.74 -5.17 -15.11
C VAL A 154 1.80 -6.05 -13.86
N THR A 155 1.87 -5.42 -12.70
CA THR A 155 1.66 -6.07 -11.40
C THR A 155 0.19 -6.04 -11.06
N ILE A 156 -0.42 -7.21 -10.89
CA ILE A 156 -1.81 -7.32 -10.49
C ILE A 156 -1.87 -7.81 -9.03
N PRO A 157 -2.53 -7.07 -8.12
CA PRO A 157 -2.78 -7.58 -6.78
C PRO A 157 -3.79 -8.73 -6.87
N LYS A 158 -3.64 -9.77 -6.04
CA LYS A 158 -4.57 -10.92 -6.04
C LYS A 158 -6.04 -10.60 -5.80
N ASN A 159 -6.30 -9.44 -5.19
CA ASN A 159 -7.65 -8.96 -4.91
C ASN A 159 -8.24 -8.13 -6.07
N PHE A 160 -7.48 -7.94 -7.17
CA PHE A 160 -7.98 -7.30 -8.38
C PHE A 160 -9.08 -8.15 -9.03
N GLY A 161 -10.30 -7.60 -9.12
CA GLY A 161 -11.42 -8.28 -9.79
C GLY A 161 -12.27 -9.22 -8.91
N GLN A 162 -12.05 -9.31 -7.59
CA GLN A 162 -12.94 -10.08 -6.68
C GLN A 162 -14.37 -9.49 -6.52
N THR A 163 -14.71 -8.45 -7.30
CA THR A 163 -16.05 -7.89 -7.38
C THR A 163 -16.59 -7.86 -8.80
N ILE A 164 -16.40 -8.90 -9.62
CA ILE A 164 -17.28 -9.17 -10.78
C ILE A 164 -17.42 -10.69 -10.98
N ASP A 165 -18.08 -11.37 -10.03
CA ASP A 165 -18.76 -12.63 -10.31
C ASP A 165 -20.08 -12.33 -11.03
N TYR A 166 -20.00 -11.93 -12.30
CA TYR A 166 -21.15 -11.98 -13.22
C TYR A 166 -20.68 -12.47 -14.60
N LYS A 167 -20.82 -13.79 -14.78
CA LYS A 167 -21.16 -14.49 -16.03
C LYS A 167 -20.44 -14.01 -17.31
N TYR A 168 -19.19 -14.41 -17.49
CA TYR A 168 -18.65 -14.78 -18.80
C TYR A 168 -17.81 -16.05 -18.64
N LYS A 169 -18.51 -17.18 -18.49
CA LYS A 169 -17.97 -18.48 -18.88
C LYS A 169 -18.28 -18.60 -20.36
N ASP A 170 -17.29 -18.34 -21.20
CA ASP A 170 -16.87 -19.19 -22.32
C ASP A 170 -15.78 -18.46 -23.13
N ASP A 171 -14.80 -19.23 -23.61
CA ASP A 171 -13.78 -18.88 -24.61
C ASP A 171 -12.44 -18.22 -24.24
N VAL A 172 -11.83 -18.58 -23.10
CA VAL A 172 -10.36 -18.45 -22.96
C VAL A 172 -9.75 -19.74 -22.39
N LYS A 173 -9.69 -20.78 -23.22
CA LYS A 173 -9.05 -22.07 -22.87
C LYS A 173 -7.55 -22.14 -23.10
N ASN A 174 -6.88 -21.08 -23.55
CA ASN A 174 -5.44 -21.14 -23.87
C ASN A 174 -4.65 -20.02 -23.20
N LEU A 175 -4.36 -20.16 -21.91
CA LEU A 175 -3.13 -19.63 -21.34
C LEU A 175 -2.62 -20.60 -20.27
N THR A 176 -1.63 -21.39 -20.65
CA THR A 176 -1.02 -22.43 -19.83
C THR A 176 -0.40 -21.82 -18.57
N SER A 177 -1.04 -22.04 -17.43
CA SER A 177 -0.41 -21.91 -16.12
C SER A 177 0.62 -23.03 -15.97
N VAL A 178 1.90 -22.70 -16.07
CA VAL A 178 2.97 -23.64 -15.72
C VAL A 178 2.89 -23.89 -14.21
N HIS A 179 2.37 -25.06 -13.84
CA HIS A 179 2.26 -25.52 -12.47
C HIS A 179 3.62 -26.06 -12.03
N ILE A 180 4.41 -25.29 -11.30
CA ILE A 180 5.60 -25.81 -10.60
C ILE A 180 5.17 -26.17 -9.18
N ASN A 181 4.98 -27.48 -8.97
CA ASN A 181 4.89 -28.06 -7.64
C ASN A 181 6.26 -28.01 -6.98
N SER A 182 6.43 -27.23 -5.91
CA SER A 182 7.50 -27.44 -4.95
C SER A 182 7.01 -27.18 -3.52
N SER A 183 6.77 -28.30 -2.83
CA SER A 183 6.85 -28.57 -1.39
C SER A 183 6.34 -27.52 -0.38
N ILE A 184 5.31 -27.96 0.34
CA ILE A 184 4.60 -27.29 1.43
C ILE A 184 5.51 -27.23 2.67
N GLN A 185 6.31 -26.17 2.80
CA GLN A 185 6.87 -25.66 4.07
C GLN A 185 7.06 -24.12 4.03
N ASN A 186 7.19 -23.52 2.85
CA ASN A 186 7.35 -22.06 2.68
C ASN A 186 6.03 -21.26 2.71
N ALA A 187 4.90 -21.92 2.99
CA ALA A 187 3.56 -21.33 2.90
C ALA A 187 3.21 -20.35 4.04
N LYS A 188 4.01 -20.25 5.10
CA LYS A 188 3.72 -19.36 6.25
C LYS A 188 4.29 -17.95 6.10
N THR A 189 5.29 -17.73 5.24
CA THR A 189 5.88 -16.39 5.01
C THR A 189 5.49 -15.77 3.67
N ALA A 190 4.98 -16.57 2.73
CA ALA A 190 4.63 -16.12 1.38
C ALA A 190 3.17 -15.69 1.22
N SER A 191 2.30 -15.82 2.22
CA SER A 191 0.85 -15.69 2.03
C SER A 191 0.30 -14.26 2.11
N GLN A 192 1.11 -13.25 2.48
CA GLN A 192 0.57 -11.91 2.76
C GLN A 192 0.67 -10.90 1.60
N CYS A 193 1.48 -11.13 0.56
CA CYS A 193 1.66 -10.18 -0.56
C CYS A 193 2.06 -10.88 -1.88
N GLN A 194 1.33 -11.91 -2.32
CA GLN A 194 1.63 -12.51 -3.64
C GLN A 194 1.03 -11.64 -4.75
N ARG A 195 1.80 -10.65 -5.19
CA ARG A 195 1.53 -9.90 -6.42
C ARG A 195 1.86 -10.77 -7.63
N MET A 196 1.00 -10.78 -8.63
CA MET A 196 1.22 -11.53 -9.88
C MET A 196 1.73 -10.58 -10.96
N ILE A 197 2.81 -10.96 -11.64
CA ILE A 197 3.35 -10.23 -12.79
C ILE A 197 2.72 -10.81 -14.04
N ASN A 198 2.02 -9.97 -14.81
CA ASN A 198 1.36 -10.34 -16.05
C ASN A 198 2.01 -9.60 -17.23
N HIS A 199 2.23 -10.32 -18.32
CA HIS A 199 2.72 -9.80 -19.58
C HIS A 199 1.57 -9.70 -20.59
N PHE A 200 1.26 -8.50 -21.05
CA PHE A 200 0.28 -8.24 -22.10
C PHE A 200 1.01 -7.96 -23.41
N LEU A 201 0.99 -8.94 -24.32
CA LEU A 201 1.55 -8.83 -25.65
C LEU A 201 0.51 -8.30 -26.62
N LEU A 202 0.83 -7.23 -27.32
CA LEU A 202 -0.05 -6.57 -28.27
C LEU A 202 0.74 -6.07 -29.48
N GLN A 203 0.13 -6.18 -30.66
CA GLN A 203 0.74 -5.76 -31.90
C GLN A 203 -0.10 -4.65 -32.53
N CYS A 204 0.53 -3.55 -32.91
CA CYS A 204 -0.13 -2.39 -33.48
C CYS A 204 0.57 -1.91 -34.75
N ASP A 205 -0.19 -1.25 -35.60
CA ASP A 205 0.28 -0.50 -36.76
C ASP A 205 0.58 0.96 -36.38
N LEU A 206 1.28 1.67 -37.28
CA LEU A 206 1.74 3.02 -37.02
C LEU A 206 0.60 4.02 -36.68
N PRO A 207 -0.56 4.00 -37.39
CA PRO A 207 -1.68 4.86 -37.03
C PRO A 207 -2.21 4.62 -35.61
N ASN A 208 -2.35 3.35 -35.20
CA ASN A 208 -2.82 3.04 -33.85
C ASN A 208 -1.79 3.42 -32.79
N LEU A 209 -0.49 3.30 -33.08
CA LEU A 209 0.55 3.78 -32.17
C LEU A 209 0.44 5.30 -31.96
N ILE A 210 0.30 6.07 -33.04
CA ILE A 210 0.14 7.53 -32.96
C ILE A 210 -1.13 7.90 -32.17
N HIS A 211 -2.23 7.18 -32.42
CA HIS A 211 -3.46 7.40 -31.66
C HIS A 211 -3.26 7.10 -30.16
N LEU A 212 -2.57 5.99 -29.83
CA LEU A 212 -2.26 5.60 -28.46
C LEU A 212 -1.40 6.65 -27.76
N THR A 213 -0.34 7.15 -28.41
CA THR A 213 0.51 8.21 -27.84
C THR A 213 -0.28 9.49 -27.58
N ASN A 214 -1.13 9.90 -28.52
CA ASN A 214 -1.97 11.09 -28.37
C ASN A 214 -2.96 10.94 -27.19
N LYS A 215 -3.54 9.74 -27.01
CA LYS A 215 -4.45 9.47 -25.89
C LYS A 215 -3.72 9.46 -24.55
N LEU A 216 -2.54 8.87 -24.48
CA LEU A 216 -1.73 8.89 -23.27
C LEU A 216 -1.26 10.30 -22.91
N GLU A 217 -0.88 11.13 -23.89
CA GLU A 217 -0.57 12.53 -23.66
C GLU A 217 -1.77 13.33 -23.16
N GLN A 218 -2.96 13.10 -23.73
CA GLN A 218 -4.19 13.72 -23.27
C GLN A 218 -4.48 13.33 -21.81
N ALA A 219 -4.39 12.05 -21.47
CA ALA A 219 -4.57 11.56 -20.10
C ALA A 219 -3.54 12.18 -19.14
N LEU A 220 -2.30 12.35 -19.57
CA LEU A 220 -1.25 13.00 -18.77
C LEU A 220 -1.55 14.48 -18.51
N LYS A 221 -2.10 15.19 -19.51
CA LYS A 221 -2.57 16.58 -19.34
C LYS A 221 -3.76 16.65 -18.36
N GLU A 222 -4.72 15.75 -18.47
CA GLU A 222 -5.89 15.66 -17.59
C GLU A 222 -5.52 15.29 -16.15
N SER A 223 -4.51 14.43 -15.96
CA SER A 223 -3.97 14.09 -14.64
C SER A 223 -3.43 15.32 -13.89
N LYS A 224 -2.88 16.29 -14.63
CA LYS A 224 -2.41 17.56 -14.05
C LYS A 224 -3.54 18.54 -13.71
N SER A 225 -4.80 18.23 -14.01
CA SER A 225 -5.95 19.10 -13.72
C SER A 225 -6.17 19.30 -12.22
N GLN A 226 -6.81 20.42 -11.86
CA GLN A 226 -7.12 20.71 -10.46
C GLN A 226 -8.03 19.66 -9.81
N HIS A 227 -8.96 19.09 -10.59
CA HIS A 227 -9.87 18.05 -10.10
C HIS A 227 -9.11 16.79 -9.71
N VAL A 228 -8.24 16.28 -10.59
CA VAL A 228 -7.45 15.07 -10.31
C VAL A 228 -6.47 15.31 -9.15
N ARG A 229 -5.84 16.49 -9.05
CA ARG A 229 -5.00 16.84 -7.90
C ARG A 229 -5.78 16.87 -6.58
N LYS A 230 -7.04 17.28 -6.58
CA LYS A 230 -7.90 17.24 -5.37
C LYS A 230 -8.20 15.79 -4.98
N VAL A 231 -8.51 14.94 -5.95
CA VAL A 231 -8.76 13.51 -5.72
C VAL A 231 -7.50 12.80 -5.22
N GLN A 232 -6.34 13.04 -5.83
CA GLN A 232 -5.07 12.44 -5.41
C GLN A 232 -4.62 12.86 -4.00
N ARG A 233 -5.04 14.04 -3.53
CA ARG A 233 -4.79 14.47 -2.13
C ARG A 233 -5.75 13.85 -1.12
N ALA A 234 -6.90 13.37 -1.57
CA ALA A 234 -7.91 12.74 -0.73
C ALA A 234 -7.72 11.21 -0.65
N LEU A 235 -6.93 10.64 -1.58
CA LEU A 235 -6.38 9.29 -1.53
C LEU A 235 -5.09 9.27 -0.72
#